data_AF-A0A940UI48-F1
#
_entry.id   AF-A0A940UI48-F1
#
_cell.length_a   1.000
_cell.length_b   1.000
_cell.length_c   1.000
_cell.angle_alpha   90.00
_cell.angle_beta   90.00
_cell.angle_gamma   90.00
#
_symmetry.space_group_name_H-M   'P 1'
#
loop_
_entity.id
_entity.type
_entity.pdbx_description
1 polymer ?
#
loop_
_entity_poly.entity_id
_entity_poly.type
_entity_poly.pdbx_seq_one_letter_code
_entity_poly.pdbx_strand_id
1 'polypeptide(L)'
;MTDVLIYSPDLARAEYSVSHPFKPMRAKLFFELLHRFHLIHAENLKIVEPIPIEEELLCLFHDRRYIEILKQAESGEFTMDMLWAELGTGDNPIFKGLFNFVLNVAG
;
A
#
# COMPACT_ATOMS: atom_id res chain seq x y z
N MET A 1 -8.51 -19.90 -18.89
CA MET A 1 -7.46 -19.09 -18.24
C MET A 1 -8.13 -18.41 -17.06
N THR A 2 -7.53 -18.47 -15.87
CA THR A 2 -8.10 -17.86 -14.66
C THR A 2 -7.48 -16.49 -14.48
N ASP A 3 -8.33 -15.47 -14.34
CA ASP A 3 -7.93 -14.11 -14.00
C ASP A 3 -7.81 -13.99 -12.48
N VAL A 4 -6.84 -13.21 -12.00
CA VAL A 4 -6.64 -12.98 -10.57
C VAL A 4 -6.74 -11.49 -10.29
N LEU A 5 -7.61 -11.14 -9.34
CA LEU A 5 -7.68 -9.81 -8.75
C LEU A 5 -7.09 -9.86 -7.35
N ILE A 6 -5.94 -9.21 -7.15
CA ILE A 6 -5.38 -9.00 -5.81
C ILE A 6 -6.09 -7.79 -5.20
N TYR A 7 -6.79 -8.00 -4.09
CA TYR A 7 -7.56 -6.95 -3.43
C TYR A 7 -7.69 -7.20 -1.94
N SER A 8 -7.51 -6.13 -1.16
CA SER A 8 -7.91 -6.08 0.24
C SER A 8 -8.61 -4.74 0.53
N PRO A 9 -9.74 -4.74 1.23
CA PRO A 9 -10.40 -3.50 1.66
C PRO A 9 -9.52 -2.69 2.62
N ASP A 10 -8.53 -3.31 3.26
CA ASP A 10 -7.65 -2.70 4.24
C ASP A 10 -6.64 -1.75 3.58
N LEU A 11 -6.13 -2.13 2.41
CA LEU A 11 -5.26 -1.28 1.60
C LEU A 11 -5.96 0.02 1.16
N ALA A 12 -7.26 -0.02 0.93
CA ALA A 12 -8.04 1.15 0.55
C ALA A 12 -8.29 2.13 1.72
N ARG A 13 -7.97 1.74 2.97
CA ARG A 13 -8.13 2.60 4.15
C ARG A 13 -6.94 3.52 4.41
N ALA A 14 -5.79 3.27 3.77
CA ALA A 14 -4.65 4.17 3.88
C ALA A 14 -5.02 5.58 3.38
N GLU A 15 -4.66 6.60 4.15
CA GLU A 15 -4.87 8.00 3.80
C GLU A 15 -3.55 8.76 4.00
N TYR A 16 -3.00 9.26 2.90
CA TYR A 16 -1.75 10.02 2.89
C TYR A 16 -1.96 11.39 3.55
N SER A 17 -2.93 12.15 3.03
CA SER A 17 -3.54 13.30 3.69
C SER A 17 -4.84 13.66 2.96
N VAL A 18 -5.69 14.48 3.58
CA VAL A 18 -6.95 14.93 2.99
C VAL A 18 -6.72 15.69 1.67
N SER A 19 -5.65 16.48 1.58
CA SER A 19 -5.30 17.26 0.37
C SER A 19 -4.42 16.51 -0.62
N HIS A 20 -3.81 15.38 -0.25
CA HIS A 20 -2.91 14.64 -1.14
C HIS A 20 -3.66 14.03 -2.35
N PRO A 21 -3.15 14.15 -3.59
CA PRO A 21 -3.84 13.68 -4.78
C PRO A 21 -3.88 12.15 -4.90
N PHE A 22 -2.90 11.45 -4.33
CA PHE A 22 -2.91 9.99 -4.29
C PHE A 22 -3.90 9.48 -3.25
N LYS A 23 -4.95 8.78 -3.70
CA LYS A 23 -6.04 8.25 -2.86
C LYS A 23 -6.12 6.73 -2.97
N PRO A 24 -5.62 5.96 -1.97
CA PRO A 24 -5.75 4.50 -1.92
C PRO A 24 -7.20 4.00 -2.01
N MET A 25 -8.17 4.82 -1.58
CA MET A 25 -9.62 4.61 -1.77
C MET A 25 -10.02 4.25 -3.21
N ARG A 26 -9.24 4.65 -4.23
CA ARG A 26 -9.47 4.26 -5.63
C ARG A 26 -9.54 2.75 -5.84
N ALA A 27 -8.80 1.95 -5.06
CA ALA A 27 -8.87 0.50 -5.13
C ALA A 27 -10.25 -0.04 -4.73
N LYS A 28 -10.86 0.53 -3.68
CA LYS A 28 -12.24 0.20 -3.27
C LYS A 28 -13.24 0.61 -4.35
N LEU A 29 -13.11 1.81 -4.92
CA LEU A 29 -13.99 2.26 -6.00
C LEU A 29 -13.91 1.35 -7.24
N PHE A 30 -12.71 0.87 -7.57
CA PHE A 30 -12.51 -0.11 -8.64
C PHE A 30 -13.21 -1.44 -8.33
N PHE A 31 -13.03 -1.98 -7.12
CA PHE A 31 -13.72 -3.19 -6.69
C PHE A 31 -15.25 -3.05 -6.74
N GLU A 32 -15.80 -1.94 -6.22
CA GLU A 32 -17.23 -1.64 -6.26
C GLU A 32 -17.77 -1.49 -7.68
N LEU A 33 -16.96 -1.01 -8.62
CA LEU A 33 -17.31 -0.94 -10.04
C LEU A 33 -17.44 -2.35 -10.61
N LEU A 34 -16.43 -3.21 -10.41
CA LEU A 34 -16.46 -4.60 -10.86
C LEU A 34 -17.66 -5.36 -10.26
N HIS A 35 -17.96 -5.13 -8.98
CA HIS A 35 -19.12 -5.74 -8.31
C HIS A 35 -20.44 -5.32 -8.96
N ARG A 36 -20.61 -4.02 -9.26
CA ARG A 36 -21.82 -3.50 -9.93
C ARG A 36 -22.02 -4.06 -11.34
N PHE A 37 -20.95 -4.42 -12.03
CA PHE A 37 -21.00 -5.09 -13.33
C PHE A 37 -21.04 -6.62 -13.22
N HIS A 38 -21.17 -7.17 -12.01
CA HIS A 38 -21.15 -8.61 -11.73
C HIS A 38 -19.86 -9.34 -12.16
N LEU A 39 -18.79 -8.58 -12.43
CA LEU A 39 -17.52 -9.13 -12.91
C LEU A 39 -16.77 -9.88 -11.80
N ILE A 40 -16.94 -9.48 -10.54
CA ILE A 40 -16.33 -10.19 -9.41
C ILE A 40 -16.90 -11.61 -9.20
N HIS A 41 -18.02 -11.92 -9.84
CA HIS A 41 -18.69 -13.22 -9.78
C HIS A 41 -18.47 -14.06 -11.06
N ALA A 42 -17.64 -13.59 -12.00
CA ALA A 42 -17.31 -14.34 -13.19
C ALA A 42 -16.61 -15.66 -12.80
N GLU A 43 -17.00 -16.78 -13.43
CA GLU A 43 -16.48 -18.12 -13.10
C GLU A 43 -14.96 -18.23 -13.26
N ASN A 44 -14.37 -17.39 -14.13
CA ASN A 44 -12.94 -17.39 -14.41
C ASN A 44 -12.15 -16.38 -13.57
N LEU A 45 -12.75 -15.64 -12.64
CA LEU A 45 -12.06 -14.66 -11.81
C LEU A 45 -11.89 -15.16 -10.38
N LYS A 46 -10.67 -15.09 -9.86
CA LYS A 46 -10.36 -15.34 -8.45
C LYS A 46 -9.93 -14.05 -7.77
N ILE A 47 -10.53 -13.76 -6.61
CA ILE A 47 -10.10 -12.67 -5.74
C ILE A 47 -9.14 -13.25 -4.71
N VAL A 48 -7.98 -12.64 -4.55
CA VAL A 48 -6.93 -13.07 -3.63
C VAL A 48 -6.55 -11.89 -2.74
N GLU A 49 -6.44 -12.12 -1.43
CA GLU A 49 -5.86 -11.13 -0.54
C GLU A 49 -4.33 -11.08 -0.74
N PRO A 50 -3.74 -9.87 -0.74
CA PRO A 50 -2.28 -9.74 -0.80
C PRO A 50 -1.64 -10.42 0.41
N ILE A 51 -0.50 -11.06 0.18
CA ILE A 51 0.31 -11.65 1.24
C ILE A 51 1.42 -10.63 1.51
N PRO A 52 1.60 -10.14 2.74
CA PRO A 52 2.69 -9.22 3.06
C PRO A 52 4.03 -9.78 2.60
N ILE A 53 4.79 -8.97 1.87
CA ILE A 53 6.13 -9.37 1.43
C ILE A 53 7.08 -9.48 2.63
N GLU A 54 8.03 -10.41 2.59
CA GLU A 54 9.13 -10.45 3.55
C GLU A 54 10.04 -9.22 3.38
N GLU A 55 10.48 -8.63 4.50
CA GLU A 55 11.32 -7.43 4.49
C GLU A 55 12.64 -7.64 3.73
N GLU A 56 13.21 -8.85 3.82
CA GLU A 56 14.42 -9.24 3.12
C GLU A 56 14.28 -9.14 1.61
N LEU A 57 13.07 -9.37 1.07
CA LEU A 57 12.80 -9.27 -0.36
C LEU A 57 12.76 -7.82 -0.84
N LEU A 58 12.32 -6.87 0.01
CA LEU A 58 12.44 -5.43 -0.31
C LEU A 58 13.90 -5.02 -0.47
N CYS A 59 14.81 -5.65 0.28
CA CYS A 59 16.24 -5.39 0.23
C CYS A 59 16.95 -5.99 -0.99
N LEU A 60 16.25 -6.70 -1.88
CA LEU A 60 16.79 -7.12 -3.18
C LEU A 60 17.03 -5.92 -4.11
N PHE A 61 16.34 -4.80 -3.87
CA PHE A 61 16.48 -3.57 -4.64
C PHE A 61 16.80 -2.36 -3.75
N HIS A 62 16.14 -2.22 -2.59
CA HIS A 62 16.30 -1.06 -1.73
C HIS A 62 17.45 -1.21 -0.73
N ASP A 63 18.09 -0.09 -0.38
CA ASP A 63 19.08 -0.06 0.69
C ASP A 63 18.45 -0.40 2.05
N ARG A 64 19.14 -1.21 2.86
CA ARG A 64 18.69 -1.57 4.22
C ARG A 64 18.40 -0.33 5.07
N ARG A 65 19.21 0.73 4.94
CA ARG A 65 18.99 2.00 5.65
C ARG A 65 17.65 2.65 5.30
N TYR A 66 17.27 2.62 4.02
CA TYR A 66 15.99 3.16 3.57
C TYR A 66 14.83 2.37 4.20
N ILE A 67 14.92 1.03 4.19
CA ILE A 67 13.91 0.15 4.79
C ILE A 67 13.77 0.39 6.30
N GLU A 68 14.88 0.57 7.02
CA GLU A 68 14.83 0.91 8.46
C GLU A 68 14.16 2.27 8.74
N ILE A 69 14.41 3.29 7.92
CA ILE A 69 13.74 4.58 8.04
C ILE A 69 12.24 4.45 7.74
N LEU A 70 11.88 3.67 6.70
CA LEU A 70 10.49 3.42 6.35
C LEU A 70 9.74 2.66 7.46
N LYS A 71 10.41 1.70 8.12
CA LYS A 71 9.91 1.01 9.32
C LYS A 71 9.64 1.95 10.47
N GLN A 72 10.54 2.90 10.74
CA GLN A 72 10.35 3.90 11.78
C GLN A 72 9.11 4.78 11.51
N ALA A 73 8.81 5.03 10.23
CA ALA A 73 7.63 5.80 9.84
C ALA A 73 6.29 5.08 10.07
N GLU A 74 6.29 3.80 10.48
CA GLU A 74 5.08 3.04 10.83
C GLU A 74 4.23 3.73 11.90
N SER A 75 4.85 4.44 12.85
CA SER A 75 4.12 5.19 13.89
C SER A 75 3.35 6.40 13.33
N GLY A 76 3.76 6.91 12.17
CA GLY A 76 3.34 8.20 11.63
C GLY A 76 3.98 9.41 12.32
N GLU A 77 4.94 9.20 13.24
CA GLU A 77 5.66 10.28 13.91
C GLU A 77 6.90 10.68 13.10
N PHE A 78 7.03 11.97 12.82
CA PHE A 78 8.13 12.49 11.99
C PHE A 78 9.42 12.64 12.80
N THR A 79 10.54 12.23 12.21
CA THR A 79 11.89 12.54 12.69
C THR A 79 12.72 13.15 11.58
N MET A 80 13.73 13.96 11.94
CA MET A 80 14.59 14.62 10.94
C MET A 80 15.34 13.64 10.02
N ASP A 81 15.67 12.44 10.52
CA ASP A 81 16.34 11.40 9.73
C ASP A 81 15.49 10.90 8.55
N MET A 82 14.15 11.00 8.65
CA MET A 82 13.23 10.60 7.58
C MET A 82 13.40 11.42 6.30
N LEU A 83 13.88 12.66 6.40
CA LEU A 83 14.16 13.50 5.24
C LEU A 83 15.26 12.94 4.34
N TRP A 84 16.17 12.11 4.87
CA TRP A 84 17.16 11.42 4.05
C TRP A 84 16.50 10.46 3.04
N ALA A 85 15.32 9.92 3.39
CA ALA A 85 14.49 9.07 2.55
C ALA A 85 13.34 9.85 1.87
N GLU A 86 13.37 11.18 1.90
CA GLU A 86 12.31 12.09 1.43
C GLU A 86 10.93 11.87 2.06
N LEU A 87 10.87 11.16 3.20
CA LEU A 87 9.64 10.89 3.94
C LEU A 87 9.26 12.06 4.86
N GLY A 88 7.96 12.29 5.00
CA GLY A 88 7.40 13.41 5.77
C GLY A 88 7.28 14.70 4.96
N THR A 89 7.58 14.64 3.66
CA THR A 89 7.41 15.76 2.72
C THR A 89 5.96 15.83 2.21
N GLY A 90 5.64 16.88 1.44
CA GLY A 90 4.33 16.99 0.81
C GLY A 90 4.04 15.88 -0.20
N ASP A 91 5.08 15.38 -0.88
CA ASP A 91 4.98 14.33 -1.91
C ASP A 91 4.96 12.93 -1.29
N ASN A 92 5.74 12.72 -0.22
CA ASN A 92 5.80 11.44 0.52
C ASN A 92 5.42 11.65 1.99
N PRO A 93 4.15 11.96 2.29
CA PRO A 93 3.71 12.12 3.67
C PRO A 93 3.80 10.78 4.42
N ILE A 94 4.07 10.86 5.71
CA ILE A 94 4.00 9.70 6.60
C ILE A 94 2.64 9.64 7.28
N PHE A 95 2.19 8.43 7.59
CA PHE A 95 0.96 8.17 8.32
C PHE A 95 1.11 6.89 9.13
N LYS A 96 0.28 6.74 10.16
CA LYS A 96 0.27 5.55 11.00
C LYS A 96 -0.08 4.30 10.16
N GLY A 97 0.75 3.28 10.22
CA GLY A 97 0.60 2.05 9.43
C GLY A 97 1.29 2.08 8.07
N LEU A 98 2.15 3.06 7.79
CA LEU A 98 2.81 3.21 6.49
C LEU A 98 3.63 1.98 6.08
N PHE A 99 4.45 1.43 6.97
CA PHE A 99 5.29 0.28 6.62
C PHE A 99 4.46 -0.97 6.42
N ASN A 100 3.47 -1.22 7.30
CA ASN A 100 2.52 -2.30 7.09
C ASN A 100 1.76 -2.16 5.75
N PHE A 101 1.36 -0.95 5.37
CA PHE A 101 0.76 -0.69 4.06
C PHE A 101 1.72 -1.04 2.91
N VAL A 102 2.99 -0.64 3.00
CA VAL A 102 4.03 -0.98 2.00
C VAL A 102 4.18 -2.49 1.84
N LEU A 103 4.27 -3.24 2.94
CA LEU A 103 4.43 -4.70 2.90
C LEU A 103 3.28 -5.39 2.15
N ASN A 104 2.04 -4.92 2.37
CA ASN A 104 0.85 -5.48 1.74
C ASN A 104 0.64 -5.02 0.29
N VAL A 105 1.18 -3.87 -0.12
CA VAL A 105 1.09 -3.40 -1.53
C VAL A 105 2.18 -4.04 -2.40
N ALA A 106 3.35 -4.32 -1.81
CA ALA A 106 4.49 -4.86 -2.53
C ALA A 106 4.44 -6.39 -2.74
N GLY A 107 3.71 -7.12 -1.89
CA GLY A 107 3.51 -8.57 -2.00
C GLY A 107 2.34 -8.95 -2.88
#